data_AF-A0A926B185-F1
#
_entry.id   AF-A0A926B185-F1
#
_cell.length_a   1.000
_cell.length_b   1.000
_cell.length_c   1.000
_cell.angle_alpha   90.00
_cell.angle_beta   90.00
_cell.angle_gamma   90.00
#
_symmetry.space_group_name_H-M   'P 1'
#
loop_
_entity.id
_entity.type
_entity.pdbx_description
1 polymer ?
#
loop_
_entity_poly.entity_id
_entity_poly.type
_entity_poly.pdbx_seq_one_letter_code
_entity_poly.pdbx_strand_id
1 'polypeptide(L)'
;MIAIGVLAVAIPLVFAALAQSANSAMTAEAETRCASIIPACLAEVRASREGHSGYFAATSAGQSFPTKDETWMLAFSKEGRHLGKLHKDDYDHGIRELDGEPIYYISAMSCTPDLASGSKITSMMRVDITLEFPASAPVKNRKIIFFHSCIP
;
A
#
# COMPACT_ATOMS: atom_id res chain seq x y z
N MET A 1 -13.22 26.33 -45.00
CA MET A 1 -12.29 25.21 -44.70
C MET A 1 -11.58 25.46 -43.35
N ILE A 2 -12.34 25.54 -42.24
CA ILE A 2 -11.82 25.93 -40.90
C ILE A 2 -12.31 24.95 -39.79
N ALA A 3 -13.17 23.96 -40.13
CA ALA A 3 -13.82 23.12 -39.12
C ALA A 3 -13.04 21.86 -38.68
N ILE A 4 -11.98 21.48 -39.40
CA ILE A 4 -11.25 20.23 -39.12
C ILE A 4 -10.22 20.40 -37.99
N GLY A 5 -9.65 21.61 -37.85
CA GLY A 5 -8.62 21.88 -36.84
C GLY A 5 -9.14 21.87 -35.40
N VAL A 6 -10.37 22.35 -35.16
CA VAL A 6 -10.96 22.40 -33.80
C VAL A 6 -11.39 21.01 -33.32
N LEU A 7 -11.88 20.17 -34.23
CA LEU A 7 -12.32 18.81 -33.90
C LEU A 7 -11.14 17.89 -33.54
N ALA A 8 -9.99 18.05 -34.21
CA ALA A 8 -8.78 17.27 -33.96
C ALA A 8 -8.14 17.55 -32.59
N VAL A 9 -8.32 18.75 -32.04
CA VAL A 9 -7.79 19.14 -30.71
C VAL A 9 -8.76 18.78 -29.59
N ALA A 10 -10.07 18.87 -29.83
CA ALA A 10 -11.08 18.62 -28.80
C ALA A 10 -11.12 17.14 -28.34
N ILE A 11 -10.98 16.19 -29.27
CA ILE A 11 -11.09 14.76 -28.93
C ILE A 11 -9.96 14.31 -27.99
N PRO A 12 -8.66 14.56 -28.28
CA PRO A 12 -7.58 14.23 -27.35
C PRO A 12 -7.71 14.94 -26.00
N LEU A 13 -8.18 16.19 -25.98
CA LEU A 13 -8.32 16.97 -24.74
C LEU A 13 -9.38 16.38 -23.81
N VAL A 14 -10.52 15.93 -24.34
CA VAL A 14 -11.58 15.28 -23.56
C VAL A 14 -11.06 13.98 -22.94
N PHE A 15 -10.33 13.16 -23.69
CA PHE A 15 -9.73 11.93 -23.14
C PHE A 15 -8.65 12.22 -22.09
N ALA A 16 -7.82 13.25 -22.29
CA ALA A 16 -6.83 13.67 -21.32
C ALA A 16 -7.49 14.16 -20.01
N ALA A 17 -8.56 14.94 -20.12
CA ALA A 17 -9.32 15.40 -18.95
C ALA A 17 -9.97 14.22 -18.20
N LEU A 18 -10.57 13.27 -18.92
CA LEU A 18 -11.15 12.06 -18.31
C LEU A 18 -10.07 11.21 -17.61
N ALA A 19 -8.91 11.04 -18.22
CA ALA A 19 -7.79 10.31 -17.62
C ALA A 19 -7.30 10.99 -16.34
N GLN A 20 -7.20 12.32 -16.34
CA GLN A 20 -6.82 13.09 -15.16
C GLN A 20 -7.88 13.02 -14.04
N SER A 21 -9.16 13.13 -14.39
CA SER A 21 -10.25 13.01 -13.41
C SER A 21 -10.34 11.61 -12.81
N ALA A 22 -10.16 10.55 -13.61
CA ALA A 22 -10.11 9.18 -13.11
C ALA A 22 -8.94 8.98 -12.14
N ASN A 23 -7.79 9.57 -12.46
CA ASN A 23 -6.63 9.58 -11.58
C ASN A 23 -6.90 10.22 -10.22
N SER A 24 -7.56 11.39 -10.20
CA SER A 24 -7.92 12.08 -8.95
C SER A 24 -8.96 11.31 -8.14
N ALA A 25 -9.96 10.73 -8.80
CA ALA A 25 -11.00 9.95 -8.13
C ALA A 25 -10.43 8.73 -7.41
N MET A 26 -9.56 7.96 -8.08
CA MET A 26 -8.90 6.79 -7.46
C MET A 26 -8.04 7.18 -6.25
N THR A 27 -7.33 8.31 -6.33
CA THR A 27 -6.53 8.80 -5.19
C THR A 27 -7.43 9.20 -4.02
N ALA A 28 -8.52 9.92 -4.26
CA ALA A 28 -9.47 10.30 -3.21
C ALA A 28 -10.15 9.07 -2.55
N GLU A 29 -10.51 8.06 -3.35
CA GLU A 29 -11.01 6.78 -2.83
C GLU A 29 -9.97 6.09 -1.94
N ALA A 30 -8.71 6.02 -2.41
CA ALA A 30 -7.62 5.43 -1.63
C ALA A 30 -7.39 6.18 -0.31
N GLU A 31 -7.31 7.51 -0.33
CA GLU A 31 -7.17 8.35 0.88
C GLU A 31 -8.29 8.09 1.89
N THR A 32 -9.53 7.96 1.40
CA THR A 32 -10.68 7.62 2.26
C THR A 32 -10.54 6.23 2.87
N ARG A 33 -10.02 5.26 2.12
CA ARG A 33 -9.83 3.87 2.59
C ARG A 33 -8.62 3.69 3.50
N CYS A 34 -7.61 4.56 3.43
CA CYS A 34 -6.47 4.53 4.34
C CYS A 34 -6.90 4.51 5.82
N ALA A 35 -8.00 5.19 6.15
CA ALA A 35 -8.52 5.25 7.51
C ALA A 35 -8.89 3.88 8.11
N SER A 36 -9.24 2.88 7.30
CA SER A 36 -9.48 1.51 7.76
C SER A 36 -8.29 0.57 7.51
N ILE A 37 -7.56 0.77 6.40
CA ILE A 37 -6.45 -0.10 6.01
C ILE A 37 -5.24 0.06 6.95
N ILE A 38 -4.85 1.29 7.28
CA ILE A 38 -3.65 1.55 8.07
C ILE A 38 -3.77 1.00 9.51
N PRO A 39 -4.91 1.18 10.23
CA PRO A 39 -5.10 0.53 11.52
C PRO A 39 -5.03 -1.00 11.45
N ALA A 40 -5.57 -1.61 10.40
CA ALA A 40 -5.49 -3.07 10.22
C ALA A 40 -4.04 -3.55 10.03
N CYS A 41 -3.24 -2.80 9.26
CA CYS A 41 -1.81 -3.08 9.10
C CYS A 41 -1.05 -2.98 10.42
N LEU A 42 -1.30 -1.91 11.20
CA LEU A 42 -0.66 -1.74 12.51
C LEU A 42 -1.11 -2.81 13.52
N ALA A 43 -2.36 -3.26 13.46
CA ALA A 43 -2.85 -4.36 14.27
C ALA A 43 -2.12 -5.67 13.92
N GLU A 44 -1.87 -5.93 12.64
CA GLU A 44 -1.13 -7.11 12.19
C GLU A 44 0.35 -7.06 12.60
N VAL A 45 0.99 -5.89 12.50
CA VAL A 45 2.35 -5.66 13.03
C VAL A 45 2.41 -5.95 14.53
N ARG A 46 1.41 -5.49 15.30
CA ARG A 46 1.30 -5.78 16.74
C ARG A 46 1.07 -7.28 16.99
N ALA A 47 0.19 -7.91 16.23
CA ALA A 47 -0.07 -9.35 16.35
C ALA A 47 1.20 -10.17 16.07
N SER A 48 2.03 -9.78 15.09
CA SER A 48 3.33 -10.42 14.84
C SER A 48 4.25 -10.30 16.04
N ARG A 49 4.30 -9.14 16.71
CA ARG A 49 5.12 -8.95 17.92
C ARG A 49 4.65 -9.76 19.11
N GLU A 50 3.36 -10.03 19.19
CA GLU A 50 2.76 -10.86 20.22
C GLU A 50 2.80 -12.35 19.85
N GLY A 51 3.26 -12.71 18.65
CA GLY A 51 3.30 -14.09 18.16
C GLY A 51 1.94 -14.65 17.74
N HIS A 52 0.95 -13.79 17.53
CA HIS A 52 -0.44 -14.14 17.17
C HIS A 52 -0.80 -13.81 15.71
N SER A 53 0.14 -13.29 14.91
CA SER A 53 -0.11 -13.01 13.50
C SER A 53 -0.43 -14.28 12.73
N GLY A 54 -1.51 -14.24 11.94
CA GLY A 54 -1.86 -15.32 11.01
C GLY A 54 -1.06 -15.29 9.71
N TYR A 55 -0.34 -14.20 9.44
CA TYR A 55 0.26 -13.91 8.12
C TYR A 55 1.78 -13.73 8.16
N PHE A 56 2.32 -13.20 9.25
CA PHE A 56 3.73 -12.89 9.40
C PHE A 56 4.36 -13.68 10.54
N ALA A 57 5.65 -13.97 10.40
CA ALA A 57 6.41 -14.61 11.46
C ALA A 57 6.43 -13.73 12.72
N ALA A 58 6.59 -14.36 13.87
CA ALA A 58 6.72 -13.64 15.13
C ALA A 58 7.99 -12.77 15.11
N THR A 59 7.85 -11.49 15.45
CA THR A 59 8.97 -10.55 15.52
C THR A 59 9.29 -10.20 16.97
N SER A 60 10.58 -10.11 17.31
CA SER A 60 11.01 -9.67 18.64
C SER A 60 10.96 -8.15 18.79
N ALA A 61 10.90 -7.66 20.03
CA ALA A 61 11.06 -6.23 20.30
C ALA A 61 12.42 -5.74 19.79
N GLY A 62 12.43 -4.57 19.14
CA GLY A 62 13.63 -4.01 18.50
C GLY A 62 14.09 -4.71 17.20
N GLN A 63 13.38 -5.73 16.72
CA GLN A 63 13.70 -6.41 15.47
C GLN A 63 13.10 -5.69 14.25
N SER A 64 13.92 -5.49 13.22
CA SER A 64 13.47 -5.00 11.91
C SER A 64 12.75 -6.06 11.09
N PHE A 65 11.84 -5.62 10.24
CA PHE A 65 11.14 -6.43 9.25
C PHE A 65 10.92 -5.62 7.97
N PRO A 66 10.67 -6.25 6.81
CA PRO A 66 10.84 -7.68 6.53
C PRO A 66 12.30 -8.13 6.68
N THR A 67 12.52 -9.43 6.96
CA THR A 67 13.84 -10.05 6.76
C THR A 67 14.11 -10.26 5.26
N LYS A 68 15.36 -10.57 4.88
CA LYS A 68 15.81 -10.57 3.46
C LYS A 68 14.95 -11.42 2.50
N ASP A 69 14.27 -12.43 3.02
CA ASP A 69 13.46 -13.37 2.24
C ASP A 69 11.96 -13.29 2.59
N GLU A 70 11.56 -12.31 3.41
CA GLU A 70 10.17 -12.13 3.81
C GLU A 70 9.51 -10.98 3.05
N THR A 71 8.21 -11.13 2.85
CA THR A 71 7.37 -10.12 2.23
C THR A 71 6.30 -9.70 3.22
N TRP A 72 6.28 -8.41 3.55
CA TRP A 72 5.33 -7.83 4.49
C TRP A 72 4.27 -7.03 3.72
N MET A 73 3.43 -7.76 3.01
CA MET A 73 2.43 -7.17 2.11
C MET A 73 1.06 -7.79 2.33
N LEU A 74 0.04 -6.94 2.42
CA LEU A 74 -1.35 -7.33 2.60
C LEU A 74 -2.22 -6.79 1.47
N ALA A 75 -3.17 -7.58 1.00
CA ALA A 75 -4.15 -7.24 -0.03
C ALA A 75 -5.45 -6.75 0.61
N PHE A 76 -6.09 -5.76 -0.02
CA PHE A 76 -7.37 -5.20 0.42
C PHE A 76 -8.36 -5.06 -0.72
N SER A 77 -9.64 -5.30 -0.40
CA SER A 77 -10.77 -5.06 -1.30
C SER A 77 -11.00 -3.55 -1.52
N LYS A 78 -11.92 -3.19 -2.42
CA LYS A 78 -12.32 -1.79 -2.67
C LYS A 78 -12.86 -1.10 -1.42
N GLU A 79 -13.44 -1.86 -0.51
CA GLU A 79 -14.00 -1.41 0.77
C GLU A 79 -12.93 -1.28 1.85
N GLY A 80 -11.67 -1.65 1.56
CA GLY A 80 -10.58 -1.66 2.53
C GLY A 80 -10.64 -2.86 3.48
N ARG A 81 -11.36 -3.93 3.12
CA ARG A 81 -11.37 -5.19 3.87
C ARG A 81 -10.08 -5.95 3.58
N HIS A 82 -9.42 -6.45 4.62
CA HIS A 82 -8.25 -7.31 4.49
C HIS A 82 -8.64 -8.64 3.82
N LEU A 83 -7.94 -9.00 2.74
CA LEU A 83 -8.17 -10.23 1.98
C LEU A 83 -7.11 -11.31 2.26
N GLY A 84 -5.87 -10.89 2.53
CA GLY A 84 -4.80 -11.83 2.89
C GLY A 84 -3.41 -11.27 2.59
N LYS A 85 -2.39 -12.11 2.79
CA LYS A 85 -1.00 -11.79 2.49
C LYS A 85 -0.68 -12.01 1.02
N LEU A 86 0.16 -11.15 0.46
CA LEU A 86 0.67 -11.31 -0.90
C LEU A 86 2.08 -11.93 -0.93
N HIS A 87 2.32 -12.71 -1.97
CA HIS A 87 3.66 -13.15 -2.34
C HIS A 87 4.38 -12.08 -3.16
N LYS A 88 5.71 -12.13 -3.16
CA LYS A 88 6.56 -11.16 -3.86
C LYS A 88 6.27 -11.09 -5.36
N ASP A 89 6.03 -12.23 -6.00
CA ASP A 89 5.77 -12.28 -7.45
C ASP A 89 4.44 -11.60 -7.82
N ASP A 90 3.40 -11.81 -7.03
CA ASP A 90 2.09 -11.15 -7.20
C ASP A 90 2.21 -9.64 -6.99
N TYR A 91 3.01 -9.24 -6.01
CA TYR A 91 3.30 -7.84 -5.76
C TYR A 91 4.07 -7.18 -6.90
N ASP A 92 5.12 -7.81 -7.43
CA ASP A 92 5.98 -7.18 -8.44
C ASP A 92 5.21 -6.98 -9.77
N HIS A 93 4.41 -7.98 -10.19
CA HIS A 93 3.68 -7.97 -11.47
C HIS A 93 2.30 -7.32 -11.40
N GLY A 94 1.69 -7.27 -10.21
CA GLY A 94 0.31 -6.86 -10.04
C GLY A 94 -0.64 -8.04 -10.10
N ILE A 95 -1.68 -7.94 -9.28
CA ILE A 95 -2.67 -8.99 -9.07
C ILE A 95 -4.06 -8.36 -9.03
N ARG A 96 -5.03 -9.05 -9.64
CA ARG A 96 -6.42 -8.59 -9.71
C ARG A 96 -7.32 -9.21 -8.66
N GLU A 97 -7.03 -10.45 -8.30
CA GLU A 97 -7.85 -11.26 -7.40
C GLU A 97 -6.95 -12.12 -6.52
N LEU A 98 -7.32 -12.28 -5.26
CA LEU A 98 -6.71 -13.21 -4.32
C LEU A 98 -7.84 -14.09 -3.77
N ASP A 99 -7.68 -15.41 -3.88
CA ASP A 99 -8.69 -16.39 -3.46
C ASP A 99 -10.10 -16.14 -4.05
N GLY A 100 -10.16 -15.61 -5.29
CA GLY A 100 -11.40 -15.30 -6.00
C GLY A 100 -12.06 -13.96 -5.62
N GLU A 101 -11.43 -13.17 -4.73
CA GLU A 101 -11.90 -11.85 -4.32
C GLU A 101 -11.07 -10.74 -5.00
N PRO A 102 -11.69 -9.69 -5.55
CA PRO A 102 -10.98 -8.64 -6.25
C PRO A 102 -10.17 -7.75 -5.30
N ILE A 103 -8.90 -7.53 -5.65
CA ILE A 103 -7.97 -6.67 -4.92
C ILE A 103 -7.92 -5.30 -5.56
N TYR A 104 -7.98 -4.26 -4.73
CA TYR A 104 -7.90 -2.87 -5.16
C TYR A 104 -6.67 -2.17 -4.61
N TYR A 105 -6.30 -2.47 -3.36
CA TYR A 105 -5.18 -1.85 -2.68
C TYR A 105 -4.21 -2.91 -2.16
N ILE A 106 -2.93 -2.55 -2.14
CA ILE A 106 -1.87 -3.34 -1.53
C ILE A 106 -1.22 -2.47 -0.46
N SER A 107 -1.02 -3.01 0.73
CA SER A 107 -0.19 -2.40 1.76
C SER A 107 1.16 -3.08 1.77
N ALA A 108 2.27 -2.35 1.65
CA ALA A 108 3.61 -2.85 1.90
C ALA A 108 4.20 -2.18 3.15
N MET A 109 4.74 -2.99 4.06
CA MET A 109 5.18 -2.57 5.38
C MET A 109 6.65 -2.89 5.60
N SER A 110 7.35 -1.98 6.27
CA SER A 110 8.72 -2.19 6.74
C SER A 110 8.94 -1.53 8.09
N CYS A 111 9.95 -1.99 8.81
CA CYS A 111 10.31 -1.52 10.13
C CYS A 111 11.83 -1.44 10.26
N THR A 112 12.32 -0.25 10.57
CA THR A 112 13.75 0.07 10.68
C THR A 112 14.05 0.69 12.04
N PRO A 113 15.28 0.55 12.57
CA PRO A 113 15.65 1.19 13.83
C PRO A 113 15.65 2.71 13.65
N ASP A 114 15.06 3.45 14.58
CA ASP A 114 15.14 4.91 14.54
C ASP A 114 16.52 5.36 15.04
N LEU A 115 17.43 5.64 14.11
CA LEU A 115 18.82 6.05 14.38
C LEU A 115 18.93 7.42 15.09
N ALA A 116 17.82 8.10 15.35
CA ALA A 116 17.78 9.45 15.89
C ALA A 116 17.93 9.55 17.41
N SER A 117 17.80 8.46 18.19
CA SER A 117 17.85 8.54 19.65
C SER A 117 19.22 8.18 20.22
N GLY A 118 20.07 9.20 20.39
CA GLY A 118 21.27 9.14 21.27
C GLY A 118 20.94 9.07 22.77
N SER A 119 19.76 8.56 23.15
CA SER A 119 19.27 8.54 24.53
C SER A 119 18.93 7.11 24.94
N LYS A 120 19.34 6.71 26.15
CA LYS A 120 19.15 5.39 26.79
C LYS A 120 17.67 5.07 27.14
N ILE A 121 16.72 5.59 26.37
CA ILE A 121 15.29 5.33 26.55
C ILE A 121 14.85 4.50 25.34
N THR A 122 14.30 3.32 25.63
CA THR A 122 13.71 2.31 24.73
C THR A 122 13.76 2.69 23.24
N SER A 123 14.66 2.05 22.48
CA SER A 123 14.86 2.33 21.05
C SER A 123 13.57 2.07 20.28
N MET A 124 12.81 3.12 20.00
CA MET A 124 11.62 3.05 19.15
C MET A 124 12.03 2.66 17.72
N MET A 125 11.25 1.80 17.10
CA MET A 125 11.41 1.38 15.72
C MET A 125 10.42 2.16 14.84
N ARG A 126 10.89 2.65 13.70
CA ARG A 126 10.04 3.31 12.70
C ARG A 126 9.38 2.27 11.83
N VAL A 127 8.05 2.32 11.75
CA VAL A 127 7.24 1.54 10.81
C VAL A 127 6.84 2.42 9.65
N ASP A 128 7.21 2.00 8.46
CA ASP A 128 6.77 2.59 7.22
C ASP A 128 5.69 1.68 6.62
N ILE A 129 4.55 2.28 6.27
CA ILE A 129 3.44 1.59 5.62
C ILE A 129 3.12 2.37 4.35
N THR A 130 3.07 1.67 3.24
CA THR A 130 2.71 2.25 1.94
C THR A 130 1.41 1.66 1.47
N LEU A 131 0.46 2.50 1.06
CA LEU A 131 -0.75 2.05 0.38
C LEU A 131 -0.58 2.27 -1.12
N GLU A 132 -0.61 1.17 -1.87
CA GLU A 132 -0.40 1.14 -3.30
C GLU A 132 -1.67 0.80 -4.08
N PHE A 133 -1.91 1.50 -5.18
CA PHE A 133 -3.07 1.28 -6.05
C PHE A 133 -2.87 1.78 -7.49
N PRO A 134 -3.57 1.21 -8.48
CA PRO A 134 -4.39 0.00 -8.36
C PRO A 134 -3.52 -1.26 -8.20
N ALA A 135 -3.97 -2.20 -7.38
CA ALA A 135 -3.25 -3.47 -7.12
C ALA A 135 -2.92 -4.28 -8.39
N SER A 136 -3.77 -4.14 -9.41
CA SER A 136 -3.64 -4.82 -10.70
C SER A 136 -2.52 -4.29 -11.60
N ALA A 137 -1.96 -3.12 -11.29
CA ALA A 137 -0.81 -2.59 -12.01
C ALA A 137 0.50 -3.19 -11.46
N PRO A 138 1.55 -3.33 -12.30
CA PRO A 138 2.89 -3.64 -11.81
C PRO A 138 3.40 -2.58 -10.85
N VAL A 139 4.29 -2.95 -9.92
CA VAL A 139 4.75 -2.07 -8.83
C VAL A 139 5.20 -0.67 -9.30
N LYS A 140 5.90 -0.60 -10.44
CA LYS A 140 6.42 0.65 -11.02
C LYS A 140 5.34 1.63 -11.51
N ASN A 141 4.13 1.14 -11.72
CA ASN A 141 3.01 1.90 -12.28
C ASN A 141 1.92 2.19 -11.24
N ARG A 142 2.13 1.82 -9.98
CA ARG A 142 1.19 2.11 -8.90
C ARG A 142 1.41 3.51 -8.35
N LYS A 143 0.32 4.10 -7.91
CA LYS A 143 0.34 5.26 -7.02
C LYS A 143 0.55 4.77 -5.60
N ILE A 144 1.22 5.60 -4.80
CA ILE A 144 1.63 5.26 -3.43
C ILE A 144 1.23 6.39 -2.50
N ILE A 145 0.64 6.04 -1.36
CA ILE A 145 0.46 6.94 -0.22
C ILE A 145 1.33 6.42 0.92
N PHE A 146 2.15 7.29 1.50
CA PHE A 146 3.11 6.94 2.55
C PHE A 146 2.55 7.25 3.93
N PHE A 147 2.75 6.32 4.86
CA PHE A 147 2.40 6.45 6.27
C PHE A 147 3.60 6.06 7.12
N HIS A 148 3.79 6.79 8.21
CA HIS A 148 4.86 6.56 9.16
C HIS A 148 4.27 6.40 10.56
N SER A 149 4.75 5.41 11.29
CA SER A 149 4.40 5.17 12.70
C SER A 149 5.64 4.74 13.47
N CYS A 150 5.52 4.68 14.80
CA CYS A 150 6.59 4.19 15.67
C CYS A 150 6.04 3.10 16.59
N ILE A 151 6.83 2.05 16.77
CA ILE A 151 6.53 0.94 17.68
C ILE A 151 7.73 0.72 18.61
N PRO A 152 7.52 0.25 19.86
CA PRO A 152 8.59 0.11 20.85
C PRO A 152 9.61 -1.00 20.55
#